data_AF-A0A967M7P7-F1
#
_entry.id   AF-A0A967M7P7-F1
#
_cell.length_a   1.000
_cell.length_b   1.000
_cell.length_c   1.000
_cell.angle_alpha   90.00
_cell.angle_beta   90.00
_cell.angle_gamma   90.00
#
_symmetry.space_group_name_H-M   'P 1'
#
loop_
_entity.id
_entity.type
_entity.pdbx_description
1 polymer ?
#
loop_
_entity_poly.entity_id
_entity_poly.type
_entity_poly.pdbx_seq_one_letter_code
_entity_poly.pdbx_strand_id
1 'polypeptide(L)'
;MKTAHKIAAGASLGLLLITVLPGCAAPGRNLDADALWESTERRHSVAIRAIAERHQLESDYAAIIRISRDGALRGQAFMQLAELHIALGEYDEARRNIEQALRASLPHEQRRQALLMLGDLLERHLEKRERAMIAYRQIVGEYPGTAETELALLRLKVLEHEQ
;
A
#
# COMPACT_ATOMS: atom_id res chain seq x y z
N MET A 1 25.22 -72.25 19.17
CA MET A 1 24.25 -73.31 19.51
C MET A 1 22.85 -72.79 19.28
N LYS A 2 22.00 -73.62 18.68
CA LYS A 2 20.59 -73.39 18.33
C LYS A 2 19.70 -73.24 19.57
N THR A 3 18.65 -72.41 19.48
CA THR A 3 17.23 -72.61 19.87
C THR A 3 16.58 -71.21 19.94
N ALA A 4 15.77 -70.75 18.98
CA ALA A 4 14.38 -71.11 18.67
C ALA A 4 13.47 -71.09 19.91
N HIS A 5 12.54 -70.12 19.96
CA HIS A 5 11.20 -70.08 20.60
C HIS A 5 10.70 -68.62 20.42
N LYS A 6 9.47 -68.23 20.11
CA LYS A 6 8.19 -68.83 19.71
C LYS A 6 7.35 -67.68 19.12
N ILE A 7 6.47 -67.99 18.17
CA ILE A 7 5.51 -67.07 17.53
C ILE A 7 4.25 -66.95 18.41
N ALA A 8 3.72 -65.74 18.56
CA ALA A 8 2.30 -65.43 18.82
C ALA A 8 2.04 -64.06 18.15
N ALA A 9 1.33 -63.91 17.02
CA ALA A 9 -0.09 -64.16 16.74
C ALA A 9 -1.02 -63.36 17.67
N GLY A 10 -1.61 -62.26 17.16
CA GLY A 10 -2.79 -61.66 17.77
C GLY A 10 -3.05 -60.18 17.48
N ALA A 11 -4.12 -59.92 16.73
CA ALA A 11 -4.97 -58.73 16.77
C ALA A 11 -4.52 -57.44 16.02
N SER A 12 -4.79 -57.46 14.72
CA SER A 12 -5.74 -56.60 14.01
C SER A 12 -5.97 -55.15 14.48
N LEU A 13 -5.62 -54.25 13.54
CA LEU A 13 -6.15 -52.91 13.28
C LEU A 13 -7.28 -52.42 14.21
N GLY A 14 -6.92 -51.59 15.18
CA GLY A 14 -7.81 -50.58 15.75
C GLY A 14 -7.90 -49.40 14.80
N LEU A 15 -8.90 -49.42 13.91
CA LEU A 15 -9.28 -48.29 13.05
C LEU A 15 -9.68 -47.12 13.95
N LEU A 16 -8.83 -46.10 14.01
CA LEU A 16 -9.10 -44.86 14.74
C LEU A 16 -10.19 -44.12 13.98
N LEU A 17 -11.44 -44.31 14.42
CA LEU A 17 -12.61 -43.59 13.95
C LEU A 17 -12.47 -42.14 14.40
N ILE A 18 -11.72 -41.36 13.61
CA ILE A 18 -11.76 -39.90 13.69
C ILE A 18 -13.15 -39.51 13.22
N THR A 19 -14.07 -39.33 14.17
CA THR A 19 -15.32 -38.63 13.92
C THR A 19 -14.97 -37.20 13.58
N VAL A 20 -14.86 -36.93 12.27
CA VAL A 20 -14.82 -35.58 11.73
C VAL A 20 -16.13 -34.92 12.14
N LEU A 21 -16.06 -34.05 13.16
CA LEU A 21 -17.08 -33.05 13.37
C LEU A 21 -17.19 -32.24 12.07
N PRO A 22 -18.38 -32.04 11.49
CA PRO A 22 -18.58 -31.03 10.45
C PRO A 22 -18.54 -29.66 11.13
N GLY A 23 -17.36 -29.27 11.57
CA GLY A 23 -17.05 -27.94 12.07
C GLY A 23 -16.79 -27.03 10.88
N CYS A 24 -17.72 -26.12 10.64
CA CYS A 24 -17.56 -24.88 9.87
C CYS A 24 -16.59 -24.97 8.69
N ALA A 25 -17.12 -25.27 7.51
CA ALA A 25 -16.59 -24.67 6.30
C ALA A 25 -16.65 -23.15 6.49
N ALA A 26 -15.54 -22.53 6.88
CA ALA A 26 -15.41 -21.09 6.84
C ALA A 26 -15.63 -20.68 5.38
N PRO A 27 -16.66 -19.87 5.06
CA PRO A 27 -16.77 -19.33 3.72
C PRO A 27 -15.49 -18.55 3.46
N GLY A 28 -14.87 -18.79 2.31
CA GLY A 28 -13.73 -18.01 1.85
C GLY A 28 -14.09 -16.54 1.99
N ARG A 29 -13.49 -15.89 2.99
CA ARG A 29 -13.55 -14.45 3.15
C ARG A 29 -12.88 -13.90 1.90
N ASN A 30 -13.68 -13.56 0.89
CA ASN A 30 -13.34 -12.43 0.04
C ASN A 30 -13.07 -11.30 1.03
N LEU A 31 -11.80 -11.02 1.28
CA LEU A 31 -11.38 -9.82 1.98
C LEU A 31 -11.89 -8.68 1.11
N ASP A 32 -13.04 -8.15 1.52
CA ASP A 32 -13.67 -7.03 0.88
C ASP A 32 -12.72 -5.84 1.02
N ALA A 33 -12.05 -5.51 -0.08
CA ALA A 33 -11.03 -4.49 -0.11
C ALA A 33 -11.64 -3.11 0.22
N ASP A 34 -12.93 -2.92 -0.07
CA ASP A 34 -13.66 -1.69 0.23
C ASP A 34 -13.95 -1.59 1.73
N ALA A 35 -14.37 -2.70 2.37
CA ALA A 35 -14.53 -2.75 3.83
C ALA A 35 -13.18 -2.56 4.56
N LEU A 36 -12.11 -3.13 4.02
CA LEU A 36 -10.76 -2.93 4.54
C LEU A 36 -10.34 -1.46 4.40
N TRP A 37 -10.59 -0.85 3.24
CA TRP A 37 -10.35 0.56 2.96
C TRP A 37 -11.03 1.48 3.97
N GLU A 38 -12.36 1.37 4.16
CA GLU A 38 -13.12 2.23 5.08
C GLU A 38 -12.65 2.13 6.53
N SER A 39 -12.21 0.93 6.96
CA SER A 39 -11.67 0.73 8.31
C SER A 39 -10.28 1.35 8.46
N THR A 40 -9.48 1.30 7.39
CA THR A 40 -8.10 1.78 7.36
C THR A 40 -8.07 3.31 7.29
N GLU A 41 -8.94 3.94 6.49
CA GLU A 41 -9.08 5.40 6.42
C GLU A 41 -9.46 6.00 7.78
N ARG A 42 -10.39 5.35 8.50
CA ARG A 42 -10.72 5.75 9.88
C ARG A 42 -9.52 5.70 10.81
N ARG A 43 -8.72 4.62 10.74
CA ARG A 43 -7.49 4.48 11.54
C ARG A 43 -6.40 5.46 11.12
N HIS A 44 -6.29 5.80 9.84
CA HIS A 44 -5.31 6.77 9.30
C HIS A 44 -5.35 8.09 10.06
N SER A 45 -6.55 8.65 10.26
CA SER A 45 -6.75 9.91 10.97
C SER A 45 -6.23 9.90 12.43
N VAL A 46 -6.20 8.72 13.07
CA VAL A 46 -5.80 8.54 14.48
C VAL A 46 -4.33 8.14 14.61
N ALA A 47 -3.86 7.24 13.74
CA ALA A 47 -2.54 6.62 13.83
C ALA A 47 -1.36 7.56 13.56
N ILE A 48 -1.59 8.67 12.84
CA ILE A 48 -0.59 9.74 12.70
C ILE A 48 -0.06 10.16 14.08
N ARG A 49 -0.81 9.95 15.18
CA ARG A 49 -0.42 10.29 16.55
C ARG A 49 0.11 9.13 17.41
N ALA A 50 -0.01 7.86 17.01
CA ALA A 50 0.37 6.72 17.86
C ALA A 50 1.18 5.63 17.11
N ILE A 51 2.42 5.36 17.56
CA ILE A 51 3.38 4.46 16.87
C ILE A 51 2.83 3.05 16.57
N ALA A 52 2.06 2.45 17.49
CA ALA A 52 1.54 1.09 17.31
C ALA A 52 0.49 0.97 16.19
N GLU A 53 -0.34 1.99 16.00
CA GLU A 53 -1.37 1.98 14.96
C GLU A 53 -0.76 2.21 13.56
N ARG A 54 0.46 2.77 13.48
CA ARG A 54 1.18 3.02 12.23
C ARG A 54 1.63 1.75 11.54
N HIS A 55 2.23 0.81 12.29
CA HIS A 55 2.64 -0.48 11.73
C HIS A 55 1.45 -1.29 11.23
N GLN A 56 0.31 -1.19 11.92
CA GLN A 56 -0.92 -1.82 11.47
C GLN A 56 -1.40 -1.21 10.15
N LEU A 57 -1.41 0.12 10.02
CA LEU A 57 -1.80 0.78 8.77
C LEU A 57 -0.91 0.43 7.59
N GLU A 58 0.41 0.41 7.80
CA GLU A 58 1.35 0.03 6.75
C GLU A 58 1.05 -1.40 6.27
N SER A 59 0.84 -2.33 7.21
CA SER A 59 0.44 -3.70 6.91
C SER A 59 -0.92 -3.77 6.19
N ASP A 60 -1.89 -2.96 6.58
CA ASP A 60 -3.23 -2.95 5.98
C ASP A 60 -3.18 -2.47 4.53
N TYR A 61 -2.49 -1.35 4.25
CA TYR A 61 -2.32 -0.86 2.89
C TYR A 61 -1.48 -1.81 2.03
N ALA A 62 -0.42 -2.41 2.59
CA ALA A 62 0.36 -3.44 1.90
C ALA A 62 -0.51 -4.65 1.53
N ALA A 63 -1.43 -5.06 2.41
CA ALA A 63 -2.39 -6.10 2.12
C ALA A 63 -3.34 -5.69 0.97
N ILE A 64 -3.91 -4.47 1.00
CA ILE A 64 -4.77 -3.94 -0.08
C ILE A 64 -4.04 -3.98 -1.43
N ILE A 65 -2.79 -3.49 -1.48
CA ILE A 65 -1.97 -3.46 -2.69
C ILE A 65 -1.77 -4.88 -3.24
N ARG A 66 -1.53 -5.86 -2.37
CA ARG A 66 -1.27 -7.25 -2.75
C ARG A 66 -2.53 -7.97 -3.25
N ILE A 67 -3.68 -7.72 -2.64
CA ILE A 67 -4.92 -8.46 -2.95
C ILE A 67 -5.76 -7.78 -4.03
N SER A 68 -5.68 -6.46 -4.18
CA SER A 68 -6.53 -5.71 -5.09
C SER A 68 -6.08 -5.86 -6.53
N ARG A 69 -7.03 -6.21 -7.41
CA ARG A 69 -6.85 -6.19 -8.87
C ARG A 69 -7.16 -4.83 -9.48
N ASP A 70 -7.86 -3.97 -8.74
CA ASP A 70 -8.18 -2.62 -9.19
C ASP A 70 -6.95 -1.70 -9.12
N GLY A 71 -6.57 -1.14 -10.27
CA GLY A 71 -5.47 -0.19 -10.37
C GLY A 71 -5.74 1.12 -9.63
N ALA A 72 -6.99 1.59 -9.59
CA ALA A 72 -7.35 2.82 -8.89
C ALA A 72 -7.17 2.63 -7.38
N LEU A 73 -7.77 1.58 -6.81
CA LEU A 73 -7.64 1.27 -5.39
C LEU A 73 -6.18 1.01 -4.97
N ARG A 74 -5.39 0.29 -5.79
CA ARG A 74 -3.95 0.11 -5.53
C ARG A 74 -3.22 1.46 -5.53
N GLY A 75 -3.51 2.31 -6.51
CA GLY A 75 -2.90 3.64 -6.60
C GLY A 75 -3.21 4.49 -5.37
N GLN A 76 -4.46 4.47 -4.92
CA GLN A 76 -4.88 5.20 -3.73
C GLN A 76 -4.22 4.65 -2.46
N ALA A 77 -4.11 3.33 -2.30
CA ALA A 77 -3.39 2.71 -1.20
C ALA A 77 -1.90 3.10 -1.18
N PHE A 78 -1.26 3.17 -2.36
CA PHE A 78 0.10 3.69 -2.47
C PHE A 78 0.20 5.17 -2.07
N MET A 79 -0.76 6.02 -2.43
CA MET A 79 -0.76 7.42 -1.99
C MET A 79 -0.88 7.54 -0.46
N GLN A 80 -1.74 6.74 0.17
CA GLN A 80 -1.90 6.75 1.62
C GLN A 80 -0.64 6.27 2.34
N LEU A 81 0.05 5.25 1.81
CA LEU A 81 1.38 4.87 2.30
C LEU A 81 2.40 6.00 2.12
N ALA A 82 2.35 6.74 1.02
CA ALA A 82 3.24 7.87 0.82
C ALA A 82 3.00 8.96 1.87
N GLU A 83 1.75 9.35 2.13
CA GLU A 83 1.38 10.33 3.16
C GLU A 83 1.85 9.88 4.55
N LEU A 84 1.67 8.60 4.88
CA LEU A 84 2.16 8.02 6.13
C LEU A 84 3.68 8.15 6.25
N HIS A 85 4.43 7.79 5.20
CA HIS A 85 5.88 7.91 5.19
C HIS A 85 6.36 9.37 5.22
N ILE A 86 5.66 10.31 4.57
CA ILE A 86 5.94 11.75 4.68
C ILE A 86 5.81 12.21 6.12
N ALA A 87 4.73 11.82 6.80
CA ALA A 87 4.51 12.16 8.21
C ALA A 87 5.56 11.56 9.15
N LEU A 88 6.22 10.47 8.72
CA LEU A 88 7.32 9.82 9.43
C LEU A 88 8.71 10.39 9.09
N GLY A 89 8.81 11.25 8.08
CA GLY A 89 10.11 11.73 7.57
C GLY A 89 10.84 10.71 6.68
N GLU A 90 10.18 9.62 6.30
CA GLU A 90 10.69 8.55 5.45
C GLU A 90 10.50 8.92 3.97
N TYR A 91 11.20 9.97 3.55
CA TYR A 91 10.92 10.64 2.28
C TYR A 91 11.26 9.79 1.05
N ASP A 92 12.21 8.87 1.14
CA ASP A 92 12.54 7.99 0.02
C ASP A 92 11.50 6.86 -0.15
N GLU A 93 10.97 6.33 0.96
CA GLU A 93 9.84 5.39 0.99
C GLU A 93 8.59 6.06 0.44
N ALA A 94 8.30 7.28 0.89
CA ALA A 94 7.21 8.08 0.36
C ALA A 94 7.32 8.24 -1.15
N ARG A 95 8.47 8.69 -1.65
CA ARG A 95 8.71 8.87 -3.09
C ARG A 95 8.44 7.59 -3.87
N ARG A 96 8.95 6.44 -3.41
CA ARG A 96 8.72 5.15 -4.07
C ARG A 96 7.24 4.82 -4.14
N ASN A 97 6.49 5.05 -3.07
CA ASN A 97 5.05 4.82 -3.05
C ASN A 97 4.29 5.75 -4.00
N ILE A 98 4.63 7.04 -4.07
CA ILE A 98 4.00 7.96 -5.04
C ILE A 98 4.30 7.52 -6.48
N GLU A 99 5.54 7.14 -6.78
CA GLU A 99 5.92 6.64 -8.09
C GLU A 99 5.16 5.34 -8.46
N GLN A 100 4.88 4.47 -7.49
CA GLN A 100 4.01 3.30 -7.72
C GLN A 100 2.56 3.69 -7.94
N ALA A 101 2.05 4.68 -7.20
CA ALA A 101 0.69 5.20 -7.38
C ALA A 101 0.49 5.74 -8.79
N LEU A 102 1.46 6.51 -9.31
CA LEU A 102 1.44 7.07 -10.67
C LEU A 102 1.56 6.02 -11.79
N ARG A 103 2.12 4.84 -11.49
CA ARG A 103 2.12 3.69 -12.40
C ARG A 103 0.81 2.90 -12.38
N ALA A 104 -0.02 3.10 -11.36
CA ALA A 104 -1.33 2.51 -11.27
C ALA A 104 -2.36 3.32 -12.08
N SER A 105 -3.52 2.72 -12.36
CA SER A 105 -4.60 3.36 -13.11
C SER A 105 -5.40 4.35 -12.24
N LEU A 106 -4.74 5.40 -11.76
CA LEU A 106 -5.38 6.45 -10.97
C LEU A 106 -6.35 7.28 -11.84
N PRO A 107 -7.54 7.60 -11.32
CA PRO A 107 -8.38 8.67 -11.84
C PRO A 107 -7.60 9.98 -12.00
N HIS A 108 -7.98 10.80 -12.99
CA HIS A 108 -7.26 12.03 -13.31
C HIS A 108 -7.05 12.97 -12.12
N GLU A 109 -8.04 13.09 -11.24
CA GLU A 109 -7.96 13.90 -10.01
C GLU A 109 -6.85 13.41 -9.08
N GLN A 110 -6.90 12.14 -8.71
CA GLN A 110 -5.92 11.52 -7.80
C GLN A 110 -4.52 11.51 -8.43
N ARG A 111 -4.44 11.35 -9.76
CA ARG A 111 -3.17 11.38 -10.47
C ARG A 111 -2.51 12.77 -10.43
N ARG A 112 -3.30 13.86 -10.56
CA ARG A 112 -2.79 15.23 -10.37
C ARG A 112 -2.25 15.43 -8.95
N GLN A 113 -3.03 15.02 -7.96
CA GLN A 113 -2.65 15.12 -6.56
C GLN A 113 -1.35 14.36 -6.27
N ALA A 114 -1.21 13.14 -6.82
CA ALA A 114 0.01 12.36 -6.71
C ALA A 114 1.22 13.05 -7.38
N LEU A 115 1.05 13.68 -8.55
CA LEU A 115 2.12 14.46 -9.20
C LEU A 115 2.51 15.68 -8.36
N LEU A 116 1.54 16.40 -7.80
CA LEU A 116 1.80 17.57 -6.97
C LEU A 116 2.56 17.17 -5.70
N MET A 117 2.09 16.10 -5.03
CA MET A 117 2.75 15.53 -3.86
C MET A 117 4.17 15.06 -4.19
N LEU A 118 4.40 14.46 -5.37
CA LEU A 118 5.74 14.08 -5.81
C LEU A 118 6.64 15.29 -6.00
N GLY A 119 6.14 16.35 -6.66
CA GLY A 119 6.86 17.59 -6.86
C GLY A 119 7.28 18.23 -5.53
N ASP A 120 6.33 18.40 -4.62
CA ASP A 120 6.57 18.99 -3.29
C ASP A 120 7.56 18.16 -2.47
N LEU A 121 7.44 16.83 -2.49
CA LEU A 121 8.36 15.93 -1.81
C LEU A 121 9.79 16.05 -2.35
N LEU A 122 9.93 16.08 -3.68
CA LEU A 122 11.23 16.18 -4.35
C LEU A 122 11.90 17.53 -4.10
N GLU A 123 11.13 18.62 -4.11
CA GLU A 123 11.59 19.97 -3.85
C GLU A 123 12.01 20.15 -2.38
N ARG A 124 11.10 19.88 -1.44
CA ARG A 124 11.24 20.35 -0.05
C ARG A 124 12.03 19.41 0.85
N HIS A 125 12.07 18.12 0.51
CA HIS A 125 12.61 17.10 1.41
C HIS A 125 13.77 16.31 0.81
N LEU A 126 13.80 16.15 -0.51
CA LEU A 126 14.85 15.37 -1.19
C LEU A 126 15.84 16.22 -1.97
N GLU A 127 15.62 17.55 -2.06
CA GLU A 127 16.46 18.51 -2.79
C GLU A 127 16.72 18.10 -4.25
N LYS A 128 15.80 17.32 -4.84
CA LYS A 128 15.87 16.82 -6.22
C LYS A 128 15.13 17.77 -7.16
N ARG A 129 15.64 18.99 -7.26
CA ARG A 129 14.99 20.11 -7.94
C ARG A 129 14.58 19.80 -9.37
N GLU A 130 15.46 19.26 -10.20
CA GLU A 130 15.18 18.97 -11.61
C GLU A 130 14.03 17.97 -11.74
N ARG A 131 13.98 16.98 -10.82
CA ARG A 131 12.90 15.99 -10.79
C ARG A 131 11.58 16.62 -10.32
N ALA A 132 11.62 17.54 -9.36
CA ALA A 132 10.44 18.29 -8.94
C ALA A 132 9.87 19.10 -10.10
N MET A 133 10.72 19.79 -10.86
CA MET A 133 10.32 20.55 -12.05
C MET A 133 9.69 19.65 -13.13
N ILE A 134 10.21 18.43 -13.33
CA ILE A 134 9.60 17.45 -14.25
C ILE A 134 8.17 17.12 -13.81
N ALA A 135 7.96 16.83 -12.51
CA ALA A 135 6.63 16.52 -11.98
C ALA A 135 5.65 17.70 -12.16
N TYR A 136 6.09 18.92 -11.85
CA TYR A 136 5.26 20.13 -12.03
C TYR A 136 4.94 20.40 -13.50
N ARG A 137 5.92 20.29 -14.41
CA ARG A 137 5.68 20.45 -15.85
C ARG A 137 4.69 19.43 -16.39
N GLN A 138 4.72 18.21 -15.84
CA GLN A 138 3.75 17.18 -16.20
C GLN A 138 2.32 17.59 -15.81
N ILE A 139 2.12 18.22 -14.65
CA ILE A 139 0.81 18.74 -14.24
C ILE A 139 0.33 19.81 -15.23
N VAL A 140 1.19 20.78 -15.54
CA VAL A 140 0.87 21.88 -16.47
C VAL A 140 0.52 21.38 -17.87
N GLY A 141 1.25 20.38 -18.36
CA GLY A 141 1.03 19.81 -19.70
C GLY A 141 -0.20 18.92 -19.79
N GLU A 142 -0.47 18.11 -18.77
CA GLU A 142 -1.55 17.12 -18.80
C GLU A 142 -2.88 17.65 -18.25
N TYR A 143 -2.85 18.69 -17.42
CA TYR A 143 -4.03 19.18 -16.70
C TYR A 143 -4.16 20.71 -16.65
N PRO A 144 -4.19 21.38 -17.81
CA PRO A 144 -4.28 22.84 -17.87
C PRO A 144 -5.55 23.38 -17.20
N GLY A 145 -5.43 24.52 -16.52
CA GLY A 145 -6.57 25.24 -15.92
C GLY A 145 -7.10 24.67 -14.60
N THR A 146 -6.34 23.78 -13.95
CA THR A 146 -6.64 23.24 -12.61
C THR A 146 -5.90 24.01 -11.52
N ALA A 147 -6.37 23.94 -10.27
CA ALA A 147 -5.70 24.56 -9.14
C ALA A 147 -4.27 24.00 -8.94
N GLU A 148 -4.08 22.70 -9.18
CA GLU A 148 -2.77 22.06 -9.15
C GLU A 148 -1.83 22.64 -10.21
N THR A 149 -2.35 23.00 -11.40
CA THR A 149 -1.57 23.66 -12.44
C THR A 149 -1.14 25.06 -12.03
N GLU A 150 -2.02 25.84 -11.39
CA GLU A 150 -1.64 27.17 -10.88
C GLU A 150 -0.53 27.06 -9.82
N LEU A 151 -0.64 26.09 -8.91
CA LEU A 151 0.38 25.80 -7.92
C LEU A 151 1.70 25.32 -8.57
N ALA A 152 1.62 24.41 -9.55
CA ALA A 152 2.77 23.91 -10.28
C ALA A 152 3.51 25.03 -11.03
N LEU A 153 2.78 25.96 -11.68
CA LEU A 153 3.35 27.11 -12.36
C LEU A 153 4.05 28.06 -11.38
N LEU A 154 3.44 28.32 -10.21
CA LEU A 154 4.05 29.14 -9.17
C LEU A 154 5.38 28.50 -8.71
N ARG A 155 5.38 27.20 -8.45
CA ARG A 155 6.57 26.46 -8.01
C ARG A 155 7.65 26.45 -9.09
N LEU A 156 7.29 26.19 -10.34
CA LEU A 156 8.24 26.24 -11.46
C LEU A 156 8.89 27.60 -11.58
N LYS A 157 8.13 28.69 -11.49
CA LYS A 157 8.68 30.04 -11.54
C LYS A 157 9.75 30.26 -10.46
N VAL A 158 9.48 29.85 -9.22
CA VAL A 158 10.46 29.93 -8.12
C VAL A 158 11.71 29.10 -8.44
N LEU A 159 11.51 27.85 -8.89
CA LEU A 159 12.59 26.92 -9.23
C LEU A 159 13.32 27.24 -10.55
N GLU A 160 12.90 28.24 -11.31
CA GLU A 160 13.63 28.72 -12.49
C GLU A 160 14.45 29.97 -12.17
N HIS A 161 13.99 30.79 -11.22
CA HIS A 161 14.69 32.01 -10.82
C HIS A 161 15.87 31.80 -9.85
N GLU A 162 15.89 30.68 -9.14
CA GLU A 162 16.98 30.33 -8.22
C GLU A 162 18.17 29.61 -8.91
N GLN A 163 18.21 29.59 -10.26
CA GLN A 163 19.34 29.07 -11.07
C GLN A 163 20.35 30.18 -11.38
#